data_AF-A0AAX0KML0-F1
#
_entry.id   AF-A0AAX0KML0-F1
#
_cell.length_a   1.000
_cell.length_b   1.000
_cell.length_c   1.000
_cell.angle_alpha   90.00
_cell.angle_beta   90.00
_cell.angle_gamma   90.00
#
_symmetry.space_group_name_H-M   'P 1'
#
loop_
_entity.id
_entity.type
_entity.pdbx_description
1 polymer ?
#
loop_
_entity_poly.entity_id
_entity_poly.type
_entity_poly.pdbx_seq_one_letter_code
_entity_poly.pdbx_strand_id
1 'polypeptide(L)'
;MQTSKTTFFAAGIAIISIPATIALAAVRSDEAVTPAPQAESARQVMLDGYEGDGRPMEDIPSEIPYGDLSAFDNVTAIGEAQSPDQPYCDNRAKLVDSLNHDFAEKPAMTKQLGDHRKVELYASSIMGTWTAVYTRADNVSCIVSSGTDWKRGNNPVALLHREGILPAT
;
A
#
# COMPACT_ATOMS: atom_id res chain seq x y z
N MET A 1 -53.45 -36.15 -41.91
CA MET A 1 -54.54 -36.92 -41.26
C MET A 1 -54.16 -37.14 -39.80
N GLN A 2 -54.54 -36.21 -38.92
CA GLN A 2 -54.81 -36.46 -37.50
C GLN A 2 -55.38 -35.19 -36.87
N THR A 3 -56.68 -35.23 -36.63
CA THR A 3 -57.49 -34.33 -35.81
C THR A 3 -57.41 -34.74 -34.34
N SER A 4 -57.27 -33.78 -33.41
CA SER A 4 -57.99 -33.78 -32.12
C SER A 4 -57.68 -32.50 -31.35
N LYS A 5 -58.63 -31.57 -31.30
CA LYS A 5 -59.58 -31.34 -30.18
C LYS A 5 -58.94 -30.71 -28.93
N THR A 6 -58.96 -29.39 -28.97
CA THR A 6 -58.98 -28.45 -27.83
C THR A 6 -59.91 -28.91 -26.72
N THR A 7 -59.38 -29.01 -25.50
CA THR A 7 -60.17 -29.06 -24.26
C THR A 7 -59.61 -27.99 -23.33
N PHE A 8 -60.35 -26.89 -23.18
CA PHE A 8 -60.03 -25.80 -22.25
C PHE A 8 -60.57 -26.18 -20.87
N PHE A 9 -59.70 -26.30 -19.88
CA PHE A 9 -60.13 -26.29 -18.49
C PHE A 9 -60.38 -24.84 -18.07
N ALA A 10 -61.66 -24.52 -17.87
CA ALA A 10 -62.09 -23.32 -17.17
C ALA A 10 -61.76 -23.49 -15.68
N ALA A 11 -60.68 -22.88 -15.23
CA ALA A 11 -60.50 -22.55 -13.82
C ALA A 11 -60.84 -21.06 -13.66
N GLY A 12 -61.97 -20.79 -13.02
CA GLY A 12 -62.47 -19.44 -12.79
C GLY A 12 -61.43 -18.60 -12.06
N ILE A 13 -61.02 -17.50 -12.69
CA ILE A 13 -60.29 -16.43 -12.01
C ILE A 13 -61.33 -15.70 -11.17
N ALA A 14 -61.35 -15.99 -9.87
CA ALA A 14 -62.05 -15.16 -8.90
C ALA A 14 -61.36 -13.78 -8.89
N ILE A 15 -62.00 -12.79 -9.52
CA ILE A 15 -61.59 -11.39 -9.41
C ILE A 15 -62.00 -10.93 -8.02
N ILE A 16 -61.10 -11.07 -7.05
CA ILE A 16 -61.27 -10.44 -5.75
C ILE A 16 -60.89 -8.97 -5.94
N SER A 17 -61.88 -8.12 -6.17
CA SER A 17 -61.72 -6.67 -6.13
C SER A 17 -61.44 -6.26 -4.69
N ILE A 18 -60.17 -6.09 -4.35
CA ILE A 18 -59.75 -5.52 -3.07
C ILE A 18 -60.03 -4.00 -3.16
N PRO A 19 -60.91 -3.42 -2.33
CA PRO A 19 -60.99 -1.97 -2.23
C PRO A 19 -59.64 -1.49 -1.71
N ALA A 20 -58.90 -0.74 -2.52
CA ALA A 20 -57.70 -0.06 -2.07
C ALA A 20 -58.12 1.06 -1.10
N THR A 21 -58.31 0.71 0.18
CA THR A 21 -58.35 1.70 1.25
C THR A 21 -56.93 2.25 1.39
N ILE A 22 -56.69 3.40 0.78
CA ILE A 22 -55.49 4.20 1.00
C ILE A 22 -55.62 4.76 2.42
N ALA A 23 -55.04 4.06 3.40
CA ALA A 23 -54.77 4.66 4.70
C ALA A 23 -53.67 5.72 4.47
N LEU A 24 -54.06 6.98 4.36
CA LEU A 24 -53.14 8.11 4.51
C LEU A 24 -52.68 8.11 5.97
N ALA A 25 -51.61 7.40 6.27
CA ALA A 25 -50.89 7.57 7.52
C ALA A 25 -50.29 8.97 7.50
N ALA A 26 -50.96 9.92 8.17
CA ALA A 26 -50.35 11.19 8.50
C ALA A 26 -49.20 10.90 9.45
N VAL A 27 -47.96 10.95 8.95
CA VAL A 27 -46.77 10.97 9.80
C VAL A 27 -46.87 12.25 10.63
N ARG A 28 -47.25 12.09 11.89
CA ARG A 28 -47.06 13.12 12.91
C ARG A 28 -45.55 13.24 13.13
N SER A 29 -44.94 14.27 12.57
CA SER A 29 -43.59 14.70 12.90
C SER A 29 -43.62 15.46 14.23
N ASP A 30 -43.95 14.78 15.32
CA ASP A 30 -43.91 15.36 16.66
C ASP A 30 -43.48 14.30 17.67
N GLU A 31 -42.32 13.72 17.41
CA GLU A 31 -41.48 13.19 18.48
C GLU A 31 -40.13 13.88 18.34
N ALA A 32 -39.87 14.80 19.26
CA ALA A 32 -38.54 15.33 19.50
C ALA A 32 -37.66 14.16 19.94
N VAL A 33 -37.08 13.47 18.96
CA VAL A 33 -35.92 12.61 19.17
C VAL A 33 -34.82 13.55 19.63
N THR A 34 -34.58 13.57 20.93
CA THR A 34 -33.33 14.09 21.49
C THR A 34 -32.21 13.48 20.65
N PRO A 35 -31.38 14.26 19.94
CA PRO A 35 -30.30 13.68 19.18
C PRO A 35 -29.43 12.91 20.16
N ALA A 36 -29.21 11.61 19.89
CA ALA A 36 -28.10 10.91 20.51
C ALA A 36 -26.85 11.79 20.32
N PRO A 37 -25.99 11.96 21.34
CA PRO A 37 -24.76 12.72 21.15
C PRO A 37 -24.06 12.11 19.94
N GLN A 38 -23.88 12.92 18.90
CA GLN A 38 -23.24 12.47 17.67
C GLN A 38 -21.88 11.96 18.10
N ALA A 39 -21.69 10.63 18.07
CA ALA A 39 -20.38 10.06 18.28
C ALA A 39 -19.48 10.73 17.25
N GLU A 40 -18.54 11.54 17.73
CA GLU A 40 -17.56 12.19 16.88
C GLU A 40 -17.00 11.14 15.93
N SER A 41 -16.97 11.47 14.64
CA SER A 41 -16.34 10.56 13.68
C SER A 41 -14.90 10.31 14.15
N ALA A 42 -14.38 9.09 13.95
CA ALA A 42 -12.98 8.79 14.32
C ALA A 42 -12.00 9.80 13.71
N ARG A 43 -12.36 10.41 12.57
CA ARG A 43 -11.63 11.52 11.96
C ARG A 43 -11.64 12.78 12.81
N GLN A 44 -12.77 13.13 13.42
CA GLN A 44 -12.90 14.30 14.28
C GLN A 44 -12.10 14.14 15.56
N VAL A 45 -12.18 12.96 16.21
CA VAL A 45 -11.36 12.63 17.39
C VAL A 45 -9.85 12.75 17.10
N MET A 46 -9.42 12.34 15.91
CA MET A 46 -8.02 12.45 15.47
C MET A 46 -7.60 13.90 15.17
N LEU A 47 -8.52 14.75 14.71
CA LEU A 47 -8.26 16.16 14.38
C LEU A 47 -8.27 17.04 15.63
N ASP A 48 -9.20 16.80 16.56
CA ASP A 48 -9.35 17.58 17.78
C ASP A 48 -8.22 17.31 18.79
N GLY A 49 -7.56 16.15 18.69
CA GLY A 49 -6.36 15.82 19.47
C GLY A 49 -5.04 16.38 18.90
N TYR A 50 -5.06 17.04 17.74
CA TYR A 50 -3.87 17.62 17.11
C TYR A 50 -3.76 19.12 17.45
N GLU A 51 -2.93 19.46 18.43
CA GLU A 51 -2.48 20.83 18.69
C GLU A 51 -1.24 21.12 17.83
N GLY A 52 -1.45 21.60 16.59
CA GLY A 52 -0.37 22.05 15.70
C GLY A 52 -0.90 22.82 14.49
N ASP A 53 -0.14 23.78 13.99
CA ASP A 53 -0.50 24.59 12.80
C ASP A 53 -0.09 23.91 11.46
N GLY A 54 0.42 22.68 11.51
CA GLY A 54 1.00 21.95 10.37
C GLY A 54 0.29 20.64 10.02
N ARG A 55 0.70 19.98 8.94
CA ARG A 55 0.41 18.55 8.75
C ARG A 55 1.24 17.77 9.79
N PRO A 56 0.76 16.61 10.29
CA PRO A 56 1.46 15.78 11.28
C PRO A 56 2.89 15.29 10.94
N MET A 57 3.54 15.80 9.88
CA MET A 57 4.91 15.52 9.47
C MET A 57 5.71 16.80 9.11
N GLU A 58 5.15 18.00 9.27
CA GLU A 58 5.78 19.26 8.82
C GLU A 58 6.70 19.92 9.87
N ASP A 59 6.65 19.50 11.14
CA ASP A 59 7.45 20.08 12.23
C ASP A 59 8.87 19.46 12.35
N ILE A 60 9.21 18.51 11.48
CA ILE A 60 10.60 18.03 11.35
C ILE A 60 11.30 19.00 10.40
N PRO A 61 12.31 19.77 10.84
CA PRO A 61 13.10 20.57 9.91
C PRO A 61 13.62 19.62 8.83
N SER A 62 13.21 19.85 7.58
CA SER A 62 13.47 18.99 6.42
C SER A 62 14.94 19.05 5.96
N GLU A 63 15.88 19.15 6.90
CA GLU A 63 17.31 19.20 6.62
C GLU A 63 17.89 17.83 6.27
N ILE A 64 17.14 16.72 6.41
CA ILE A 64 17.56 15.43 5.84
C ILE A 64 17.36 15.52 4.33
N PRO A 65 18.43 15.61 3.52
CA PRO A 65 18.31 15.66 2.08
C PRO A 65 17.62 14.37 1.62
N TYR A 66 16.57 14.50 0.81
CA TYR A 66 15.93 13.33 0.21
C TYR A 66 16.99 12.52 -0.57
N GLY A 67 17.11 11.23 -0.26
CA GLY A 67 18.18 10.37 -0.77
C GLY A 67 19.45 10.31 0.09
N ASP A 68 19.46 10.90 1.29
CA ASP A 68 20.49 10.63 2.28
C ASP A 68 20.25 9.27 2.95
N LEU A 69 21.05 8.28 2.54
CA LEU A 69 20.99 6.92 3.05
C LEU A 69 21.89 6.70 4.28
N SER A 70 22.55 7.75 4.79
CA SER A 70 23.40 7.64 5.99
C SER A 70 22.63 7.24 7.25
N ALA A 71 21.32 7.44 7.29
CA ALA A 71 20.48 6.97 8.39
C ALA A 71 20.62 5.44 8.64
N PHE A 72 20.84 4.66 7.57
CA PHE A 72 21.05 3.20 7.65
C PHE A 72 22.41 2.83 8.29
N ASP A 73 23.34 3.77 8.42
CA ASP A 73 24.61 3.56 9.11
C ASP A 73 24.42 3.32 10.62
N ASN A 74 23.29 3.75 11.18
CA ASN A 74 22.95 3.56 12.59
C ASN A 74 22.32 2.19 12.90
N VAL A 75 22.04 1.36 11.89
CA VAL A 75 21.45 0.04 12.09
C VAL A 75 22.53 -0.95 12.52
N THR A 76 22.61 -1.25 13.81
CA THR A 76 23.67 -2.09 14.39
C THR A 76 23.33 -3.57 14.41
N ALA A 77 22.05 -3.93 14.54
CA ALA A 77 21.57 -5.30 14.41
C ALA A 77 21.53 -5.69 12.93
N ILE A 78 21.98 -6.91 12.60
CA ILE A 78 21.96 -7.45 11.24
C ILE A 78 21.48 -8.90 11.25
N GLY A 79 20.91 -9.36 10.13
CA GLY A 79 20.42 -10.72 9.94
C GLY A 79 19.40 -11.13 11.01
N GLU A 80 19.59 -12.30 11.61
CA GLU A 80 18.68 -12.88 12.61
C GLU A 80 18.52 -12.05 13.89
N ALA A 81 19.45 -11.13 14.18
CA ALA A 81 19.38 -10.27 15.36
C ALA A 81 18.44 -9.07 15.18
N GLN A 82 17.91 -8.84 13.98
CA GLN A 82 17.07 -7.68 13.69
C GLN A 82 15.63 -7.85 14.15
N SER A 83 15.03 -6.75 14.62
CA SER A 83 13.59 -6.66 14.84
C SER A 83 12.86 -6.45 13.51
N PRO A 84 11.63 -6.96 13.34
CA PRO A 84 10.77 -6.63 12.20
C PRO A 84 10.50 -5.12 12.00
N ASP A 85 10.69 -4.32 13.06
CA ASP A 85 10.49 -2.85 13.03
C ASP A 85 11.69 -2.08 12.46
N GLN A 86 12.74 -2.78 12.04
CA GLN A 86 13.95 -2.19 11.48
C GLN A 86 14.12 -2.58 10.01
N PRO A 87 14.78 -1.75 9.18
CA PRO A 87 15.10 -2.15 7.82
C PRO A 87 16.01 -3.38 7.84
N TYR A 88 15.72 -4.34 6.98
CA TYR A 88 16.53 -5.55 6.88
C TYR A 88 17.93 -5.21 6.36
N CYS A 89 18.95 -5.58 7.13
CA CYS A 89 20.36 -5.40 6.86
C CYS A 89 21.12 -6.70 7.15
N ASP A 90 22.02 -7.09 6.26
CA ASP A 90 22.94 -8.22 6.50
C ASP A 90 24.29 -7.95 5.81
N ASN A 91 25.25 -8.82 6.06
CA ASN A 91 26.44 -8.97 5.25
C ASN A 91 26.04 -9.02 3.78
N ARG A 92 26.66 -8.17 2.95
CA ARG A 92 26.28 -8.02 1.54
C ARG A 92 26.16 -9.37 0.81
N ALA A 93 27.10 -10.28 1.03
CA ALA A 93 27.10 -11.58 0.36
C ALA A 93 25.85 -12.40 0.68
N LYS A 94 25.40 -12.40 1.95
CA LYS A 94 24.19 -13.11 2.39
C LYS A 94 22.94 -12.46 1.83
N LEU A 95 22.83 -11.13 1.93
CA LEU A 95 21.69 -10.40 1.39
C LEU A 95 21.51 -10.65 -0.11
N VAL A 96 22.61 -10.58 -0.88
CA VAL A 96 22.57 -10.84 -2.34
C VAL A 96 22.21 -12.29 -2.64
N ASP A 97 22.69 -13.23 -1.84
CA ASP A 97 22.32 -14.64 -1.98
C ASP A 97 20.81 -14.84 -1.73
N SER A 98 20.25 -14.24 -0.68
CA SER A 98 18.80 -14.24 -0.42
C SER A 98 18.01 -13.61 -1.56
N LEU A 99 18.42 -12.44 -2.07
CA LEU A 99 17.73 -11.80 -3.20
C LEU A 99 17.72 -12.68 -4.46
N ASN A 100 18.83 -13.36 -4.74
CA ASN A 100 18.91 -14.27 -5.87
C ASN A 100 18.14 -15.57 -5.64
N HIS A 101 18.23 -16.16 -4.45
CA HIS A 101 17.58 -17.42 -4.11
C HIS A 101 16.05 -17.27 -4.04
N ASP A 102 15.57 -16.25 -3.33
CA ASP A 102 14.15 -16.11 -3.01
C ASP A 102 13.37 -15.36 -4.10
N PHE A 103 14.01 -14.42 -4.80
CA PHE A 103 13.35 -13.53 -5.75
C PHE A 103 13.93 -13.59 -7.18
N ALA A 104 14.93 -14.45 -7.42
CA ALA A 104 15.67 -14.51 -8.68
C ALA A 104 16.22 -13.13 -9.11
N GLU A 105 16.46 -12.24 -8.15
CA GLU A 105 16.90 -10.89 -8.42
C GLU A 105 18.40 -10.86 -8.67
N LYS A 106 18.78 -10.20 -9.78
CA LYS A 106 20.17 -10.07 -10.21
C LYS A 106 20.57 -8.60 -10.23
N PRO A 107 21.87 -8.29 -10.10
CA PRO A 107 22.35 -6.91 -10.20
C PRO A 107 21.89 -6.26 -11.51
N ALA A 108 21.15 -5.16 -11.40
CA ALA A 108 20.70 -4.33 -12.50
C ALA A 108 21.50 -3.02 -12.61
N MET A 109 21.99 -2.50 -11.48
CA MET A 109 22.76 -1.26 -11.44
C MET A 109 23.57 -1.14 -10.14
N THR A 110 24.68 -0.42 -10.20
CA THR A 110 25.46 -0.01 -9.02
C THR A 110 25.90 1.45 -9.19
N LYS A 111 25.80 2.24 -8.13
CA LYS A 111 26.24 3.64 -8.05
C LYS A 111 27.00 3.88 -6.76
N GLN A 112 28.21 4.42 -6.88
CA GLN A 112 28.99 4.85 -5.72
C GLN A 112 28.43 6.16 -5.17
N LEU A 113 28.33 6.27 -3.83
CA LEU A 113 27.92 7.48 -3.13
C LEU A 113 29.08 8.25 -2.49
N GLY A 114 30.26 7.61 -2.33
CA GLY A 114 31.42 8.16 -1.60
C GLY A 114 31.72 7.36 -0.33
N ASP A 115 32.90 7.51 0.26
CA ASP A 115 33.32 6.81 1.50
C ASP A 115 33.12 5.29 1.49
N HIS A 116 33.38 4.66 0.35
CA HIS A 116 33.15 3.22 0.10
C HIS A 116 31.69 2.76 0.24
N ARG A 117 30.74 3.71 0.28
CA ARG A 117 29.31 3.47 0.24
C ARG A 117 28.78 3.42 -1.19
N LYS A 118 27.71 2.66 -1.38
CA LYS A 118 27.09 2.49 -2.68
C LYS A 118 25.61 2.15 -2.60
N VAL A 119 24.91 2.42 -3.69
CA VAL A 119 23.55 1.97 -3.95
C VAL A 119 23.60 0.95 -5.07
N GLU A 120 22.89 -0.15 -4.88
CA GLU A 120 22.74 -1.23 -5.83
C GLU A 120 21.25 -1.45 -6.09
N LEU A 121 20.90 -1.69 -7.35
CA LEU A 121 19.56 -2.16 -7.71
C LEU A 121 19.67 -3.63 -8.12
N TYR A 122 18.85 -4.47 -7.51
CA TYR A 122 18.64 -5.86 -7.85
C TYR A 122 17.25 -5.99 -8.45
N ALA A 123 17.10 -6.82 -9.48
CA ALA A 123 15.81 -6.98 -10.11
C ALA A 123 15.64 -8.31 -10.83
N SER A 124 14.39 -8.73 -10.96
CA SER A 124 14.00 -9.98 -11.60
C SER A 124 12.90 -9.71 -12.60
N SER A 125 13.21 -9.85 -13.90
CA SER A 125 12.17 -9.73 -14.94
C SER A 125 11.22 -10.94 -14.98
N ILE A 126 11.58 -12.03 -14.30
CA ILE A 126 10.77 -13.25 -14.22
C ILE A 126 9.76 -13.12 -13.08
N MET A 127 10.22 -12.67 -11.91
CA MET A 127 9.34 -12.42 -10.76
C MET A 127 8.62 -11.07 -10.84
N GLY A 128 9.12 -10.16 -11.68
CA GLY A 128 8.59 -8.80 -11.81
C GLY A 128 8.95 -7.91 -10.63
N THR A 129 9.99 -8.24 -9.86
CA THR A 129 10.38 -7.54 -8.63
C THR A 129 11.67 -6.75 -8.80
N TRP A 130 11.84 -5.76 -7.92
CA TRP A 130 13.09 -5.04 -7.76
C TRP A 130 13.33 -4.70 -6.30
N THR A 131 14.60 -4.62 -5.92
CA THR A 131 15.06 -4.23 -4.59
C THR A 131 16.24 -3.28 -4.73
N ALA A 132 16.11 -2.11 -4.11
CA ALA A 132 17.21 -1.18 -3.94
C ALA A 132 17.91 -1.44 -2.61
N VAL A 133 19.23 -1.52 -2.67
CA VAL A 133 20.10 -1.88 -1.57
C VAL A 133 21.13 -0.79 -1.38
N TYR A 134 21.32 -0.34 -0.15
CA TYR A 134 22.41 0.53 0.25
C TYR A 134 23.48 -0.30 0.95
N THR A 135 24.70 -0.26 0.45
CA THR A 135 25.86 -0.87 1.10
C THR A 135 26.70 0.21 1.78
N ARG A 136 26.92 0.01 3.07
CA ARG A 136 27.74 0.83 3.94
C ARG A 136 29.24 0.60 3.73
N ALA A 137 30.06 1.45 4.33
CA ALA A 137 31.51 1.33 4.32
C ALA A 137 32.03 0.03 5.00
N ASP A 138 31.28 -0.52 5.95
CA ASP A 138 31.60 -1.77 6.66
C ASP A 138 31.12 -3.03 5.91
N ASN A 139 30.65 -2.89 4.66
CA ASN A 139 30.15 -3.96 3.79
C ASN A 139 28.87 -4.65 4.29
N VAL A 140 28.16 -4.05 5.25
CA VAL A 140 26.75 -4.38 5.53
C VAL A 140 25.88 -3.70 4.47
N SER A 141 24.86 -4.42 4.03
CA SER A 141 23.88 -3.95 3.05
C SER A 141 22.49 -3.97 3.64
N CYS A 142 21.75 -2.91 3.40
CA CYS A 142 20.38 -2.71 3.88
C CYS A 142 19.42 -2.56 2.70
N ILE A 143 18.24 -3.17 2.81
CA ILE A 143 17.14 -2.91 1.88
C ILE A 143 16.59 -1.53 2.18
N VAL A 144 16.68 -0.61 1.20
CA VAL A 144 16.18 0.77 1.36
C VAL A 144 14.83 0.97 0.70
N SER A 145 14.52 0.16 -0.31
CA SER A 145 13.22 0.13 -0.97
C SER A 145 13.09 -1.15 -1.78
N SER A 146 11.86 -1.61 -1.99
CA SER A 146 11.55 -2.70 -2.90
C SER A 146 10.19 -2.48 -3.56
N GLY A 147 9.93 -3.20 -4.64
CA GLY A 147 8.66 -3.12 -5.31
C GLY A 147 8.49 -4.14 -6.42
N THR A 148 7.37 -4.00 -7.10
CA THR A 148 6.96 -4.86 -8.23
C THR A 148 7.07 -4.10 -9.56
N ASP A 149 6.54 -4.70 -10.62
CA ASP A 149 6.46 -4.13 -11.97
C ASP A 149 7.79 -3.91 -12.67
N TRP A 150 8.83 -4.63 -12.25
CA TRP A 150 10.08 -4.68 -13.00
C TRP A 150 9.92 -5.47 -14.29
N LYS A 151 10.30 -4.86 -15.42
CA LYS A 151 10.29 -5.51 -16.74
C LYS A 151 11.65 -5.40 -17.39
N ARG A 152 11.92 -6.31 -18.32
CA ARG A 152 13.12 -6.24 -19.15
C ARG A 152 13.14 -4.90 -19.90
N GLY A 153 14.24 -4.17 -19.80
CA GLY A 153 14.41 -2.86 -20.43
C GLY A 153 13.99 -1.67 -19.56
N ASN A 154 13.50 -1.89 -18.33
CA ASN A 154 13.33 -0.80 -17.38
C ASN A 154 14.65 -0.06 -17.15
N ASN A 155 14.59 1.26 -17.01
CA ASN A 155 15.74 2.08 -16.70
C ASN A 155 15.97 2.07 -15.16
N PRO A 156 17.05 1.44 -14.67
CA PRO A 156 17.30 1.33 -13.24
C PRO A 156 17.58 2.68 -12.57
N VAL A 157 18.25 3.60 -13.27
CA VAL A 157 18.59 4.94 -12.74
C VAL A 157 17.32 5.78 -12.59
N ALA A 158 16.45 5.77 -13.61
CA ALA A 158 15.18 6.48 -13.56
C ALA A 158 14.26 5.94 -12.45
N LEU A 159 14.29 4.62 -12.21
CA LEU A 159 13.61 4.02 -11.06
C LEU A 159 14.15 4.61 -9.76
N LEU A 160 15.47 4.55 -9.52
CA LEU A 160 16.04 5.02 -8.26
C LEU A 160 15.84 6.52 -8.01
N HIS A 161 15.79 7.37 -9.04
CA HIS A 161 15.41 8.78 -8.88
C HIS A 161 13.94 8.96 -8.52
N ARG A 162 13.04 8.19 -9.15
CA ARG A 162 11.60 8.25 -8.83
C ARG A 162 11.32 7.79 -7.40
N GLU A 163 12.04 6.77 -6.94
CA GLU A 163 11.96 6.28 -5.55
C GLU A 163 12.73 7.17 -4.57
N GLY A 164 13.39 8.24 -5.03
CA GLY A 164 14.10 9.16 -4.15
C GLY A 164 15.40 8.66 -3.54
N ILE A 165 15.89 7.53 -4.02
CA ILE A 165 17.07 6.84 -3.49
C ILE A 165 18.34 7.50 -4.03
N LEU A 166 18.28 7.99 -5.26
CA LEU A 166 19.31 8.85 -5.82
C LEU A 166 18.84 10.31 -5.75
N PRO A 167 19.70 11.23 -5.28
CA PRO A 167 19.37 12.64 -5.25
C PRO A 167 19.06 13.13 -6.67
N ALA A 168 18.10 14.06 -6.80
CA ALA A 168 17.87 14.75 -8.06
C ALA A 168 19.14 15.51 -8.45
N THR A 169 19.60 15.32 -9.68
CA THR A 169 20.75 16.04 -10.25
C THR A 169 20.40 17.46 -10.64
#